data_AF-A0A6C0DJH9-F1
#
_entry.id   AF-A0A6C0DJH9-F1
#
_cell.length_a   1.000
_cell.length_b   1.000
_cell.length_c   1.000
_cell.angle_alpha   90.00
_cell.angle_beta   90.00
_cell.angle_gamma   90.00
#
_symmetry.space_group_name_H-M   'P 1'
#
loop_
_entity.id
_entity.type
_entity.pdbx_description
1 polymer ?
#
loop_
_entity_poly.entity_id
_entity_poly.type
_entity_poly.pdbx_seq_one_letter_code
_entity_poly.pdbx_strand_id
1 'polypeptide(L)'
;MSCFLFNNDDESKQKINIDDLYERKQQRDLKQLNIFNKILNRVHKRITVTARNKPNETHIWFTVPEYIFGEPVYDKGDCTGYIVADLEKTGFYVRYIHPNTLFVSWQNWVPSYVRNQIKKKTGIVVDEKGNVIKKEENDEDNDGNLDNKLFNDKQNNLQKNGKQYTPIGQYKPTGNLVYNQEMFEKIEKRFS
;
A
#
# COMPACT_ATOMS: atom_id res chain seq x y z
N MET A 1 32.23 46.79 -42.63
CA MET A 1 32.62 46.48 -41.23
C MET A 1 31.35 46.46 -40.41
N SER A 2 30.94 45.30 -39.91
CA SER A 2 29.81 45.18 -38.98
C SER A 2 30.27 45.59 -37.59
N CYS A 3 29.67 46.64 -37.03
CA CYS A 3 29.93 47.03 -35.64
C CYS A 3 29.29 45.99 -34.71
N PHE A 4 30.09 45.37 -33.84
CA PHE A 4 29.65 44.33 -32.91
C PHE A 4 29.35 44.84 -31.50
N LEU A 5 29.75 46.08 -31.19
CA LEU A 5 29.49 46.72 -29.90
C LEU A 5 28.27 47.62 -30.05
N PHE A 6 27.26 47.41 -29.23
CA PHE A 6 26.06 48.24 -29.21
C PHE A 6 26.28 49.42 -28.26
N ASN A 7 25.69 50.58 -28.57
CA ASN A 7 25.80 51.79 -27.74
C ASN A 7 25.30 51.62 -26.29
N ASN A 8 24.61 50.52 -25.98
CA ASN A 8 24.06 50.22 -24.67
C ASN A 8 24.92 49.20 -23.88
N ASP A 9 26.07 48.78 -24.41
CA ASP A 9 26.94 47.84 -23.73
C ASP A 9 27.73 48.59 -22.63
N ASP A 10 27.34 48.39 -21.37
CA ASP A 10 28.03 48.97 -20.22
C ASP A 10 29.39 48.28 -19.98
N GLU A 11 30.44 49.07 -19.72
CA GLU A 11 31.82 48.58 -19.49
C GLU A 11 32.02 47.87 -18.12
N SER A 12 30.94 47.68 -17.36
CA SER A 12 30.97 47.18 -15.98
C SER A 12 31.06 45.65 -15.90
N LYS A 13 32.02 45.12 -15.14
CA LYS A 13 32.15 43.67 -14.85
C LYS A 13 31.11 43.22 -13.81
N GLN A 14 29.86 43.02 -14.23
CA GLN A 14 28.82 42.46 -13.37
C GLN A 14 28.98 40.94 -13.22
N LYS A 15 28.90 40.43 -11.98
CA LYS A 15 28.80 39.00 -11.70
C LYS A 15 27.32 38.63 -11.64
N ILE A 16 26.86 37.79 -12.56
CA ILE A 16 25.46 37.34 -12.63
C ILE A 16 25.31 36.06 -11.81
N ASN A 17 24.25 35.96 -11.01
CA ASN A 17 23.86 34.71 -10.38
C ASN A 17 23.17 33.81 -11.42
N ILE A 18 23.63 32.58 -11.52
CA ILE A 18 23.13 31.60 -12.49
C ILE A 18 21.68 31.21 -12.15
N ASP A 19 21.29 31.21 -10.88
CA ASP A 19 19.96 30.81 -10.44
C ASP A 19 18.87 31.79 -10.89
N ASP A 20 19.17 33.10 -10.89
CA ASP A 20 18.24 34.15 -11.32
C ASP A 20 17.84 33.99 -12.80
N LEU A 21 18.68 33.32 -13.59
CA LEU A 21 18.39 33.02 -14.99
C LEU A 21 17.25 31.99 -15.15
N TYR A 22 17.00 31.16 -14.14
CA TYR A 22 15.98 30.12 -14.17
C TYR A 22 14.65 30.54 -13.53
N GLU A 23 14.58 31.69 -12.84
CA GLU A 23 13.39 32.13 -12.12
C GLU A 23 12.16 32.22 -13.05
N ARG A 24 12.34 32.81 -14.25
CA ARG A 24 11.25 32.91 -15.24
C ARG A 24 10.78 31.56 -15.76
N LYS A 25 11.65 30.54 -15.80
CA LYS A 25 11.28 29.18 -16.20
C LYS A 25 10.47 28.53 -15.08
N GLN A 26 10.99 28.58 -13.86
CA GLN A 26 10.29 28.07 -12.68
C GLN A 26 8.89 28.67 -12.52
N GLN A 27 8.74 29.99 -12.70
CA GLN A 27 7.44 30.65 -12.65
C GLN A 27 6.47 30.14 -13.72
N ARG A 28 6.93 29.77 -14.92
CA ARG A 28 6.09 29.17 -15.96
C ARG A 28 5.69 27.75 -15.58
N ASP A 29 6.63 26.93 -15.12
CA ASP A 29 6.38 25.54 -14.73
C ASP A 29 5.37 25.48 -13.56
N LEU A 30 5.50 26.37 -12.58
CA LEU A 30 4.54 26.51 -11.47
C LEU A 30 3.14 26.91 -11.95
N LYS A 31 3.04 27.82 -12.94
CA LYS A 31 1.74 28.18 -13.54
C LYS A 31 1.14 26.99 -14.27
N GLN A 32 1.93 26.25 -15.04
CA GLN A 32 1.50 25.03 -15.74
C GLN A 32 0.90 24.01 -14.78
N LEU A 33 1.61 23.70 -13.69
CA LEU A 33 1.13 22.80 -12.64
C LEU A 33 -0.18 23.29 -12.01
N ASN A 34 -0.30 24.58 -11.72
CA ASN A 34 -1.53 25.14 -11.17
C ASN A 34 -2.73 24.97 -12.12
N ILE A 35 -2.54 25.09 -13.42
CA ILE A 35 -3.59 24.88 -14.42
C ILE A 35 -3.99 23.41 -14.48
N PHE A 36 -3.00 22.50 -14.49
CA PHE A 36 -3.24 21.06 -14.51
C PHE A 36 -4.02 20.63 -13.27
N ASN A 37 -3.64 21.11 -12.10
CA ASN A 37 -4.37 20.90 -10.85
C ASN A 37 -5.81 21.42 -10.89
N LYS A 38 -6.06 22.57 -11.53
CA LYS A 38 -7.43 23.09 -11.71
C LYS A 38 -8.28 22.16 -12.57
N ILE A 39 -7.74 21.62 -13.65
CA ILE A 39 -8.47 20.67 -14.53
C ILE A 39 -8.69 19.35 -13.81
N LEU A 40 -7.66 18.81 -13.14
CA LEU A 40 -7.77 17.59 -12.34
C LEU A 40 -8.88 17.70 -11.28
N ASN A 41 -8.94 18.84 -10.57
CA ASN A 41 -10.01 19.11 -9.62
C ASN A 41 -11.41 19.14 -10.27
N ARG A 42 -11.53 19.57 -11.53
CA ARG A 42 -12.81 19.49 -12.28
C ARG A 42 -13.18 18.05 -12.58
N VAL A 43 -12.21 17.20 -12.92
CA VAL A 43 -12.42 15.76 -13.13
C VAL A 43 -12.93 15.11 -11.83
N HIS A 44 -12.25 15.33 -10.71
CA HIS A 44 -12.69 14.78 -9.41
C HIS A 44 -14.09 15.27 -9.00
N LYS A 45 -14.40 16.55 -9.22
CA LYS A 45 -15.77 17.08 -9.00
C LYS A 45 -16.80 16.39 -9.89
N ARG A 46 -16.49 16.15 -11.17
CA ARG A 46 -17.37 15.40 -12.08
C ARG A 46 -17.59 13.96 -11.61
N ILE A 47 -16.53 13.27 -11.16
CA ILE A 47 -16.61 11.92 -10.61
C ILE A 47 -17.56 11.89 -9.40
N THR A 48 -17.30 12.76 -8.42
CA THR A 48 -18.08 12.81 -7.16
C THR A 48 -19.55 13.16 -7.38
N VAL A 49 -19.83 14.12 -8.26
CA VAL A 49 -21.21 14.49 -8.63
C VAL A 49 -21.92 13.34 -9.33
N THR A 50 -21.24 12.64 -10.25
CA THR A 50 -21.84 11.50 -10.98
C THR A 50 -22.13 10.35 -10.03
N ALA A 51 -21.16 9.98 -9.18
CA ALA A 51 -21.32 8.92 -8.19
C ALA A 51 -22.47 9.20 -7.21
N ARG A 52 -22.69 10.48 -6.84
CA ARG A 52 -23.80 10.87 -5.96
C ARG A 52 -25.15 10.82 -6.67
N ASN A 53 -25.23 11.33 -7.89
CA ASN A 53 -26.50 11.49 -8.61
C ASN A 53 -26.98 10.19 -9.26
N LYS A 54 -26.05 9.33 -9.66
CA LYS A 54 -26.33 8.12 -10.43
C LYS A 54 -25.55 6.94 -9.85
N PRO A 55 -26.08 6.24 -8.84
CA PRO A 55 -25.37 5.15 -8.17
C PRO A 55 -25.07 3.95 -9.09
N ASN A 56 -25.85 3.79 -10.16
CA ASN A 56 -25.66 2.71 -11.13
C ASN A 56 -24.56 3.02 -12.18
N GLU A 57 -24.17 4.29 -12.34
CA GLU A 57 -23.13 4.69 -13.29
C GLU A 57 -21.78 4.84 -12.57
N THR A 58 -20.86 3.93 -12.85
CA THR A 58 -19.51 3.87 -12.25
C THR A 58 -18.40 4.38 -13.18
N HIS A 59 -18.78 5.23 -14.13
CA HIS A 59 -17.87 5.80 -15.13
C HIS A 59 -18.21 7.25 -15.46
N ILE A 60 -17.26 7.98 -16.03
CA ILE A 60 -17.48 9.29 -16.63
C ILE A 60 -16.73 9.43 -17.96
N TRP A 61 -17.27 10.31 -18.78
CA TRP A 61 -16.63 10.84 -19.97
C TRP A 61 -16.24 12.29 -19.68
N PHE A 62 -14.96 12.60 -19.81
CA PHE A 62 -14.44 13.95 -19.56
C PHE A 62 -13.72 14.47 -20.80
N THR A 63 -14.20 15.59 -21.33
CA THR A 63 -13.56 16.29 -22.45
C THR A 63 -12.50 17.23 -21.91
N VAL A 64 -11.23 16.96 -22.24
CA VAL A 64 -10.11 17.83 -21.90
C VAL A 64 -10.14 19.07 -22.80
N PRO A 65 -10.11 20.29 -22.25
CA PRO A 65 -10.05 21.51 -23.05
C PRO A 65 -8.84 21.49 -23.99
N GLU A 66 -9.06 21.83 -25.25
CA GLU A 66 -7.98 21.92 -26.23
C GLU A 66 -7.12 23.16 -26.01
N TYR A 67 -7.75 24.27 -25.62
CA TYR A 67 -7.10 25.53 -25.33
C TYR A 67 -7.76 26.22 -24.13
N ILE A 68 -6.99 27.01 -23.38
CA ILE A 68 -7.47 27.82 -22.27
C ILE A 68 -7.19 29.28 -22.58
N PHE A 69 -8.26 30.08 -22.65
CA PHE A 69 -8.13 31.50 -22.91
C PHE A 69 -7.36 32.21 -21.79
N GLY A 70 -6.39 33.04 -22.19
CA GLY A 70 -5.55 33.81 -21.28
C GLY A 70 -4.34 33.05 -20.72
N GLU A 71 -4.18 31.76 -21.07
CA GLU A 71 -3.15 30.92 -20.46
C GLU A 71 -2.29 30.22 -21.53
N PRO A 72 -1.26 30.91 -22.07
CA PRO A 72 -0.48 30.41 -23.20
C PRO A 72 0.48 29.27 -22.86
N VAL A 73 0.70 28.98 -21.57
CA VAL A 73 1.58 27.90 -21.10
C VAL A 73 0.86 26.55 -21.12
N TYR A 74 -0.45 26.53 -21.35
CA TYR A 74 -1.22 25.30 -21.36
C TYR A 74 -0.95 24.46 -22.61
N ASP A 75 -0.41 23.26 -22.41
CA ASP A 75 -0.40 22.20 -23.41
C ASP A 75 -1.40 21.09 -23.06
N LYS A 76 -2.19 20.69 -24.05
CA LYS A 76 -3.18 19.62 -23.95
C LYS A 76 -2.52 18.26 -23.75
N GLY A 77 -1.41 18.00 -24.45
CA GLY A 77 -0.70 16.72 -24.37
C GLY A 77 -0.20 16.45 -22.97
N ASP A 78 0.58 17.40 -22.45
CA ASP A 78 1.10 17.37 -21.08
C ASP A 78 -0.02 17.30 -20.03
N CYS A 79 -1.09 18.09 -20.19
CA CYS A 79 -2.21 18.07 -19.25
C CYS A 79 -2.91 16.70 -19.21
N THR A 80 -3.10 16.09 -20.39
CA THR A 80 -3.73 14.77 -20.50
C THR A 80 -2.86 13.71 -19.82
N GLY A 81 -1.56 13.71 -20.09
CA GLY A 81 -0.61 12.80 -19.46
C GLY A 81 -0.58 12.95 -17.94
N TYR A 82 -0.57 14.19 -17.45
CA TYR A 82 -0.63 14.50 -16.02
C TYR A 82 -1.88 13.94 -15.35
N ILE A 83 -3.07 14.17 -15.94
CA ILE A 83 -4.33 13.68 -15.40
C ILE A 83 -4.38 12.15 -15.40
N VAL A 84 -3.92 11.50 -16.47
CA VAL A 84 -3.89 10.04 -16.57
C VAL A 84 -2.99 9.45 -15.47
N ALA A 85 -1.77 9.97 -15.31
CA ALA A 85 -0.82 9.50 -14.30
C ALA A 85 -1.37 9.65 -12.87
N ASP A 86 -1.99 10.79 -12.54
CA ASP A 86 -2.57 11.03 -11.21
C ASP A 86 -3.78 10.12 -10.92
N LEU A 87 -4.65 9.91 -11.91
CA LEU A 87 -5.81 9.04 -11.75
C LEU A 87 -5.43 7.56 -11.67
N GLU A 88 -4.48 7.10 -12.47
CA GLU A 88 -3.95 5.73 -12.42
C GLU A 88 -3.26 5.45 -11.08
N LYS A 89 -2.49 6.41 -10.56
CA LYS A 89 -1.87 6.31 -9.22
C LYS A 89 -2.92 6.18 -8.12
N THR A 90 -4.08 6.81 -8.27
CA THR A 90 -5.19 6.69 -7.32
C THR A 90 -5.94 5.36 -7.46
N GLY A 91 -5.75 4.62 -8.55
CA GLY A 91 -6.39 3.32 -8.81
C GLY A 91 -7.62 3.39 -9.73
N PHE A 92 -7.90 4.53 -10.36
CA PHE A 92 -8.93 4.62 -11.39
C PHE A 92 -8.48 3.94 -12.67
N TYR A 93 -9.42 3.34 -13.39
CA TYR A 93 -9.18 2.87 -14.75
C TYR A 93 -9.43 4.01 -15.73
N VAL A 94 -8.39 4.44 -16.44
CA VAL A 94 -8.43 5.57 -17.37
C VAL A 94 -8.06 5.11 -18.78
N ARG A 95 -8.79 5.61 -19.78
CA ARG A 95 -8.47 5.38 -21.19
C ARG A 95 -8.65 6.65 -22.00
N TYR A 96 -7.66 6.99 -22.81
CA TYR A 96 -7.74 8.10 -23.75
C TYR A 96 -8.48 7.68 -25.03
N ILE A 97 -9.41 8.52 -25.45
CA ILE A 97 -10.24 8.34 -26.65
C ILE A 97 -10.15 9.62 -27.49
N HIS A 98 -9.72 9.45 -28.73
CA HIS A 98 -9.54 10.54 -29.69
C HIS A 98 -10.90 11.22 -29.99
N PRO A 99 -10.97 12.57 -30.04
CA PRO A 99 -9.86 13.52 -30.12
C PRO A 99 -9.36 14.15 -28.80
N ASN A 100 -10.17 14.20 -27.75
CA ASN A 100 -9.81 14.87 -26.48
C ASN A 100 -10.59 14.34 -25.27
N THR A 101 -11.10 13.11 -25.36
CA THR A 101 -11.99 12.56 -24.34
C THR A 101 -11.23 11.54 -23.48
N LEU A 102 -11.38 11.65 -22.18
CA LEU A 102 -10.92 10.68 -21.20
C LEU A 102 -12.12 9.89 -20.70
N PHE A 103 -12.02 8.57 -20.83
CA PHE A 103 -12.89 7.63 -20.14
C PHE A 103 -12.27 7.32 -18.79
N VAL A 104 -13.00 7.55 -17.71
CA VAL A 104 -12.57 7.25 -16.34
C VAL A 104 -13.62 6.38 -15.68
N SER A 105 -13.22 5.25 -15.13
CA SER A 105 -14.14 4.33 -14.45
C SER A 105 -13.56 3.81 -13.12
N TRP A 106 -14.46 3.54 -12.18
CA TRP A 106 -14.15 2.95 -10.87
C TRP A 106 -15.00 1.70 -10.60
N GLN A 107 -15.51 1.05 -11.66
CA GLN A 107 -16.33 -0.14 -11.56
C GLN A 107 -15.56 -1.33 -10.96
N ASN A 108 -14.25 -1.41 -11.24
CA ASN A 108 -13.38 -2.50 -10.80
C ASN A 108 -12.90 -2.33 -9.35
N TRP A 109 -13.34 -1.28 -8.65
CA TRP A 109 -12.95 -1.02 -7.28
C TRP A 109 -13.85 -1.77 -6.31
N VAL A 110 -13.27 -2.62 -5.46
CA VAL A 110 -14.00 -3.37 -4.44
C VAL A 110 -14.00 -2.58 -3.11
N PRO A 111 -15.16 -2.09 -2.63
CA PRO A 111 -15.22 -1.34 -1.38
C PRO A 111 -14.79 -2.16 -0.16
N SER A 112 -14.24 -1.49 0.85
CA SER A 112 -13.78 -2.11 2.09
C SER A 112 -14.86 -2.96 2.79
N TYR A 113 -16.12 -2.50 2.78
CA TYR A 113 -17.23 -3.25 3.39
C TYR A 113 -17.47 -4.61 2.71
N VAL A 114 -17.34 -4.68 1.38
CA VAL A 114 -17.48 -5.92 0.61
C VAL A 114 -16.31 -6.85 0.92
N ARG A 115 -15.08 -6.33 0.95
CA ARG A 115 -13.89 -7.12 1.28
C ARG A 115 -13.97 -7.73 2.67
N ASN A 116 -14.45 -6.96 3.66
CA ASN A 116 -14.65 -7.46 5.03
C ASN A 116 -15.71 -8.56 5.09
N GLN A 117 -16.78 -8.44 4.31
CA GLN A 117 -17.81 -9.49 4.23
C GLN A 117 -17.28 -10.75 3.55
N ILE A 118 -16.50 -10.61 2.47
CA ILE A 118 -15.85 -11.74 1.78
C ILE A 118 -14.93 -12.45 2.78
N LYS A 119 -14.04 -11.71 3.45
CA LYS A 119 -13.12 -12.27 4.44
C LYS A 119 -13.86 -13.03 5.56
N LYS A 120 -14.97 -12.49 6.07
CA LYS A 120 -15.76 -13.18 7.11
C LYS A 120 -16.44 -14.45 6.62
N LYS A 121 -16.86 -14.50 5.36
CA LYS A 121 -17.60 -15.65 4.79
C LYS A 121 -16.69 -16.74 4.26
N THR A 122 -15.59 -16.38 3.61
CA THR A 122 -14.72 -17.32 2.89
C THR A 122 -13.33 -17.45 3.51
N GLY A 123 -12.97 -16.61 4.49
CA GLY A 123 -11.61 -16.56 5.04
C GLY A 123 -10.57 -15.93 4.11
N ILE A 124 -10.93 -15.62 2.85
CA ILE A 124 -10.00 -15.16 1.83
C ILE A 124 -9.77 -13.65 1.95
N VAL A 125 -8.50 -13.23 1.89
CA VAL A 125 -8.12 -11.80 1.83
C VAL A 125 -8.01 -11.37 0.36
N VAL A 126 -8.82 -10.37 -0.01
CA VAL A 126 -8.96 -9.85 -1.37
C VAL A 126 -8.41 -8.42 -1.44
N ASP A 127 -7.77 -8.07 -2.55
CA ASP A 127 -7.21 -6.75 -2.87
C ASP A 127 -8.27 -5.73 -3.33
N GLU A 128 -7.88 -4.47 -3.49
CA GLU A 128 -8.69 -3.35 -4.03
C GLU A 128 -9.30 -3.64 -5.40
N LYS A 129 -8.56 -4.38 -6.23
CA LYS A 129 -8.95 -4.76 -7.59
C LYS A 129 -9.66 -6.11 -7.68
N GLY A 130 -9.89 -6.78 -6.55
CA GLY A 130 -10.55 -8.08 -6.51
C GLY A 130 -9.62 -9.29 -6.65
N ASN A 131 -8.29 -9.09 -6.65
CA ASN A 131 -7.33 -10.19 -6.69
C ASN A 131 -7.20 -10.86 -5.32
N VAL A 132 -7.07 -12.18 -5.28
CA VAL A 132 -6.87 -12.92 -4.03
C VAL A 132 -5.39 -12.82 -3.62
N ILE A 133 -5.10 -12.22 -2.47
CA ILE A 133 -3.73 -12.01 -1.98
C ILE A 133 -3.25 -13.25 -1.20
N LYS A 134 -4.15 -13.88 -0.44
CA LYS A 134 -3.87 -15.11 0.31
C LYS A 134 -5.11 -16.00 0.32
N LYS A 135 -4.97 -17.21 -0.24
CA LYS A 135 -5.58 -18.37 0.40
C LYS A 135 -4.65 -18.64 1.59
N GLU A 136 -5.18 -18.63 2.80
CA GLU A 136 -4.56 -19.46 3.83
C GLU A 136 -4.76 -20.88 3.27
N GLU A 137 -3.77 -21.36 2.50
CA GLU A 137 -3.60 -22.79 2.39
C GLU A 137 -3.46 -23.25 3.84
N ASN A 138 -4.41 -24.08 4.24
CA ASN A 138 -4.26 -24.88 5.43
C ASN A 138 -2.85 -25.48 5.34
N ASP A 139 -1.96 -25.03 6.21
CA ASP A 139 -0.93 -25.90 6.74
C ASP A 139 -1.70 -27.04 7.46
N GLU A 140 -2.18 -28.00 6.66
CA GLU A 140 -2.40 -29.37 7.11
C GLU A 140 -1.02 -29.90 7.46
N ASP A 141 -0.57 -29.58 8.67
CA ASP A 141 0.31 -30.37 9.54
C ASP A 141 0.83 -29.49 10.69
N ASN A 142 -0.04 -29.13 11.64
CA ASN A 142 0.30 -29.04 13.06
C ASN A 142 -0.95 -28.78 13.90
N ASP A 143 -1.79 -29.82 14.00
CA ASP A 143 -2.66 -29.95 15.15
C ASP A 143 -1.77 -30.24 16.38
N GLY A 144 -1.40 -29.18 17.11
CA GLY A 144 -0.48 -29.30 18.23
C GLY A 144 -0.05 -27.99 18.86
N ASN A 145 -0.85 -27.51 19.82
CA ASN A 145 -0.48 -26.53 20.85
C ASN A 145 -0.32 -25.06 20.45
N LEU A 146 -1.44 -24.34 20.42
CA LEU A 146 -1.49 -22.89 20.63
C LEU A 146 -0.97 -22.49 22.04
N ASP A 147 -1.03 -23.41 23.02
CA ASP A 147 -0.58 -23.17 24.40
C ASP A 147 0.95 -23.13 24.58
N ASN A 148 1.73 -23.70 23.66
CA ASN A 148 3.19 -23.76 23.83
C ASN A 148 3.90 -22.43 23.55
N LYS A 149 3.22 -21.45 22.93
CA LYS A 149 3.81 -20.14 22.62
C LYS A 149 3.71 -19.12 23.77
N LEU A 150 2.90 -19.41 24.78
CA LEU A 150 2.72 -18.56 25.96
C LEU A 150 3.76 -18.82 27.08
N PHE A 151 4.47 -19.95 27.04
CA PHE A 151 5.37 -20.36 28.13
C PHE A 151 6.88 -20.27 27.85
N ASN A 152 7.29 -19.84 26.65
CA ASN A 152 8.72 -19.87 26.30
C ASN A 152 9.48 -18.56 26.58
N ASP A 153 8.91 -17.63 27.34
CA ASP A 153 9.60 -16.42 27.77
C ASP A 153 10.29 -16.65 29.14
N LYS A 154 11.28 -17.55 29.15
CA LYS A 154 12.37 -17.60 30.13
C LYS A 154 13.44 -18.60 29.68
N GLN A 155 14.64 -18.04 29.47
CA GLN A 155 15.94 -18.68 29.29
C GLN A 155 16.03 -20.16 29.72
N ASN A 156 16.53 -21.01 28.82
CA ASN A 156 17.74 -21.81 29.05
C ASN A 156 18.18 -22.55 27.78
N ASN A 157 19.43 -22.29 27.36
CA ASN A 157 20.15 -23.05 26.35
C ASN A 157 20.57 -24.40 26.94
N LEU A 158 19.81 -25.47 26.68
CA LEU A 158 20.34 -26.83 26.72
C LEU A 158 19.82 -27.60 25.50
N GLN A 159 20.77 -28.09 24.71
CA GLN A 159 20.54 -28.97 23.56
C GLN A 159 19.67 -30.17 24.00
N LYS A 160 18.47 -30.29 23.44
CA LYS A 160 17.61 -31.46 23.60
C LYS A 160 18.22 -32.62 22.82
N ASN A 161 18.89 -33.53 23.53
CA ASN A 161 19.02 -34.90 23.06
C ASN A 161 17.61 -35.48 22.88
N GLY A 162 17.38 -36.20 21.77
CA GLY A 162 16.08 -36.79 21.44
C GLY A 162 15.51 -37.58 22.60
N LYS A 163 14.21 -37.39 22.90
CA LYS A 163 13.54 -38.07 24.00
C LYS A 163 13.49 -39.57 23.71
N GLN A 164 14.34 -40.36 24.36
CA GLN A 164 14.15 -41.81 24.44
C GLN A 164 12.98 -42.09 25.39
N TYR A 165 11.90 -42.65 24.85
CA TYR A 165 10.75 -43.03 25.65
C TYR A 165 11.05 -44.34 26.39
N THR A 166 10.97 -44.32 27.71
CA THR A 166 11.01 -45.54 28.51
C THR A 166 9.66 -46.26 28.41
N PRO A 167 9.62 -47.60 28.26
CA PRO A 167 8.38 -48.36 28.30
C PRO A 167 7.63 -48.09 29.62
N ILE A 168 6.30 -48.05 29.54
CA ILE A 168 5.40 -47.53 30.60
C ILE A 168 5.66 -48.18 31.97
N GLY A 169 6.05 -49.46 32.01
CA GLY A 169 6.35 -50.18 33.26
C GLY A 169 7.66 -49.78 33.95
N GLN A 170 8.58 -49.09 33.28
CA GLN A 170 9.88 -48.65 33.84
C GLN A 170 9.92 -47.15 34.13
N TYR A 171 8.82 -46.43 33.91
CA TYR A 171 8.77 -44.99 34.15
C TYR A 171 8.75 -44.67 35.65
N LYS A 172 9.83 -44.03 36.13
CA LYS A 172 9.89 -43.45 37.49
C LYS A 172 9.79 -41.93 37.37
N PRO A 173 8.75 -41.29 37.94
CA PRO A 173 8.58 -39.84 37.85
C PRO A 173 9.73 -39.13 38.59
N THR A 174 10.51 -38.34 37.87
CA THR A 174 11.58 -37.53 38.47
C THR A 174 11.02 -36.20 38.96
N GLY A 175 10.95 -36.05 40.26
CA GLY A 175 10.55 -34.84 40.98
C GLY A 175 10.65 -35.14 42.47
N ASN A 176 10.80 -34.13 43.31
CA ASN A 176 10.87 -34.32 44.76
C ASN A 176 9.46 -34.64 45.32
N LEU A 177 8.90 -35.80 44.96
CA LEU A 177 7.56 -36.20 45.35
C LEU A 177 7.54 -36.54 46.84
N VAL A 178 6.58 -35.96 47.55
CA VAL A 178 6.38 -36.12 49.00
C VAL A 178 6.02 -37.57 49.36
N TYR A 179 5.45 -38.33 48.43
CA TYR A 179 5.03 -39.72 48.62
C TYR A 179 5.58 -40.59 47.49
N ASN A 180 6.71 -41.25 47.74
CA ASN A 180 7.28 -42.25 46.84
C ASN A 180 6.89 -43.66 47.28
N GLN A 181 6.83 -44.58 46.33
CA GLN A 181 6.51 -45.99 46.58
C GLN A 181 7.48 -46.64 47.59
N GLU A 182 8.75 -46.26 47.57
CA GLU A 182 9.77 -46.66 48.55
C GLU A 182 9.43 -46.23 50.00
N MET A 183 8.63 -45.17 50.17
CA MET A 183 8.17 -44.70 51.47
C MET A 183 7.08 -45.62 52.02
N PHE A 184 6.18 -46.10 51.17
CA PHE A 184 5.16 -47.09 51.54
C PHE A 184 5.78 -48.44 51.86
N GLU A 185 6.78 -48.89 51.09
CA GLU A 185 7.52 -50.13 51.40
C GLU A 185 8.22 -50.06 52.77
N LYS A 186 8.74 -48.89 53.16
CA LYS A 186 9.32 -48.68 54.50
C LYS A 186 8.28 -48.69 55.61
N ILE A 187 7.05 -48.23 55.34
CA ILE A 187 5.94 -48.28 56.29
C ILE A 187 5.49 -49.74 56.47
N GLU A 188 5.27 -50.47 55.38
CA GLU A 188 4.86 -51.88 55.43
C GLU A 188 5.89 -52.76 56.17
N LYS A 189 7.19 -52.56 55.93
CA LYS A 189 8.25 -53.27 56.67
C LYS A 189 8.31 -52.95 58.17
N ARG A 190 7.65 -51.89 58.64
CA ARG A 190 7.54 -51.60 60.08
C ARG A 190 6.30 -52.22 60.73
N PHE A 191 5.31 -52.61 59.93
CA PHE A 191 4.06 -53.22 60.40
C PHE A 191 4.00 -54.74 60.17
N SER A 192 4.92 -55.28 59.36
CA SER A 192 5.25 -56.72 59.32
C SER A 192 6.40 -57.06 60.26
#